data_AF-A0AAD6P775-F1
#
_entry.id   AF-A0AAD6P775-F1
#
_cell.length_a   1.000
_cell.length_b   1.000
_cell.length_c   1.000
_cell.angle_alpha   90.00
_cell.angle_beta   90.00
_cell.angle_gamma   90.00
#
_symmetry.space_group_name_H-M   'P 1'
#
loop_
_entity.id
_entity.type
_entity.pdbx_description
1 polymer ?
#
loop_
_entity_poly.entity_id
_entity_poly.type
_entity_poly.pdbx_seq_one_letter_code
_entity_poly.pdbx_strand_id
1 'polypeptide(L)'
;MWVFYLISLPLTLGMVILTARYFAGPEVPRYVFFTVGYTWFCSLAIIILVPADIYTTKFDLDRGGISFYWIWSYWSTFLLTWAVVPLIQGFEDAGDFTVVERLKTSVRANLVFYLIVGAIGLFGIILLIVMHKIRIGNVLAFAMACSNTFGLVTGAFLLGFGLSEIPKGLWRNSDWSTRQKVLSHKIAKLAVKLDDAHQDLSNAIMSKR
;
A
#
# COMPACT_ATOMS: atom_id res chain seq x y z
N MET A 1 24.08 -7.77 19.52
CA MET A 1 22.79 -7.89 18.79
C MET A 1 21.58 -7.49 19.62
N TRP A 2 21.46 -7.92 20.88
CA TRP A 2 20.33 -7.54 21.73
C TRP A 2 20.10 -6.03 21.84
N VAL A 3 21.15 -5.23 22.04
CA VAL A 3 21.07 -3.76 22.07
C VAL A 3 20.57 -3.18 20.75
N PHE A 4 21.00 -3.76 19.61
CA PHE A 4 20.53 -3.34 18.29
C PHE A 4 19.03 -3.61 18.12
N TYR A 5 18.54 -4.79 18.50
CA TYR A 5 17.10 -5.10 18.47
C TYR A 5 16.29 -4.22 19.42
N LEU A 6 16.84 -3.94 20.61
CA LEU A 6 16.20 -3.10 21.62
C LEU A 6 16.02 -1.65 21.16
N ILE A 7 16.87 -1.15 20.26
CA ILE A 7 16.75 0.19 19.69
C ILE A 7 15.97 0.19 18.37
N SER A 8 16.28 -0.73 17.46
CA SER A 8 15.70 -0.75 16.10
C SER A 8 14.23 -1.15 16.09
N LEU A 9 13.79 -2.03 16.98
CA LEU A 9 12.39 -2.49 17.02
C LEU A 9 11.45 -1.39 17.54
N PRO A 10 11.72 -0.69 18.66
CA PRO A 10 10.90 0.46 19.07
C PRO A 10 10.97 1.61 18.07
N LEU A 11 12.12 1.84 17.43
CA LEU A 11 12.25 2.87 16.40
C LEU A 11 11.34 2.58 15.20
N THR A 12 11.39 1.37 14.65
CA THR A 12 10.57 0.98 13.51
C THR A 12 9.08 0.97 13.86
N LEU A 13 8.70 0.42 15.02
CA LEU A 13 7.30 0.48 15.47
C LEU A 13 6.84 1.92 15.73
N GLY A 14 7.70 2.76 16.31
CA GLY A 14 7.42 4.17 16.53
C GLY A 14 7.16 4.90 15.22
N MET A 15 8.01 4.70 14.21
CA MET A 15 7.82 5.26 12.87
C MET A 15 6.49 4.81 12.25
N VAL A 16 6.17 3.51 12.31
CA VAL A 16 4.91 2.96 11.80
C VAL A 16 3.71 3.57 12.51
N ILE A 17 3.71 3.60 13.85
CA ILE A 17 2.56 4.10 14.63
C ILE A 17 2.37 5.60 14.41
N LEU A 18 3.45 6.39 14.42
CA LEU A 18 3.38 7.84 14.22
C LEU A 18 2.85 8.19 12.84
N THR A 19 3.39 7.56 11.80
CA THR A 19 2.92 7.78 10.44
C THR A 19 1.49 7.29 10.28
N ALA A 20 1.12 6.14 10.84
CA ALA A 20 -0.21 5.58 10.68
C ALA A 20 -1.24 6.48 11.35
N ARG A 21 -0.92 7.04 12.53
CA ARG A 21 -1.77 8.03 13.20
C ARG A 21 -1.82 9.38 12.48
N TYR A 22 -0.74 9.79 11.83
CA TYR A 22 -0.70 11.04 11.07
C TYR A 22 -1.60 10.98 9.83
N PHE A 23 -1.65 9.84 9.14
CA PHE A 23 -2.46 9.68 7.93
C PHE A 23 -3.87 9.11 8.18
N ALA A 24 -4.12 8.49 9.34
CA ALA A 24 -5.44 7.96 9.66
C ALA A 24 -6.45 9.09 9.95
N GLY A 25 -7.61 9.04 9.29
CA GLY A 25 -8.77 9.84 9.64
C GLY A 25 -9.38 9.42 10.98
N PRO A 26 -10.17 10.31 11.63
CA PRO A 26 -10.76 10.04 12.94
C PRO A 26 -11.76 8.86 12.94
N GLU A 27 -12.34 8.51 11.79
CA GLU A 27 -13.36 7.45 11.66
C GLU A 27 -12.83 6.16 11.02
N VAL A 28 -11.50 6.00 10.89
CA VAL A 28 -10.93 4.80 10.26
C VAL A 28 -11.19 3.54 11.10
N PRO A 29 -11.73 2.46 10.51
CA PRO A 29 -11.95 1.21 11.23
C PRO A 29 -10.65 0.61 11.76
N ARG A 30 -10.70 0.01 12.96
CA ARG A 30 -9.51 -0.52 13.64
C ARG A 30 -8.79 -1.60 12.85
N TYR A 31 -9.52 -2.47 12.14
CA TYR A 31 -8.90 -3.51 11.31
C TYR A 31 -8.09 -2.91 10.16
N VAL A 32 -8.58 -1.85 9.50
CA VAL A 32 -7.83 -1.14 8.46
C VAL A 32 -6.55 -0.55 9.05
N PHE A 33 -6.65 0.11 10.21
CA PHE A 33 -5.50 0.69 10.89
C PHE A 33 -4.41 -0.35 11.20
N PHE A 34 -4.79 -1.50 11.76
CA PHE A 34 -3.84 -2.56 12.07
C PHE A 34 -3.24 -3.20 10.81
N THR A 35 -4.05 -3.44 9.77
CA THR A 35 -3.56 -4.01 8.51
C THR A 35 -2.56 -3.07 7.82
N VAL A 36 -2.86 -1.77 7.75
CA VAL A 36 -1.95 -0.77 7.17
C VAL A 36 -0.68 -0.65 8.02
N GLY A 37 -0.82 -0.59 9.34
CA GLY A 37 0.33 -0.58 10.25
C GLY A 37 1.23 -1.80 10.07
N TYR A 38 0.65 -3.00 9.96
CA TYR A 38 1.39 -4.21 9.68
C TYR A 38 2.08 -4.19 8.31
N THR A 39 1.40 -3.65 7.29
CA THR A 39 1.98 -3.49 5.94
C THR A 39 3.23 -2.61 5.95
N TRP A 40 3.18 -1.51 6.70
CA TRP A 40 4.31 -0.60 6.84
C TRP A 40 5.41 -1.19 7.70
N PHE A 41 5.06 -1.96 8.73
CA PHE A 41 6.02 -2.73 9.51
C PHE A 41 6.78 -3.73 8.62
N CYS A 42 6.09 -4.51 7.79
CA CYS A 42 6.73 -5.42 6.83
C CYS A 42 7.65 -4.67 5.85
N SER A 43 7.23 -3.50 5.37
CA SER A 43 8.07 -2.66 4.48
C SER A 43 9.33 -2.14 5.18
N LEU A 44 9.22 -1.75 6.46
CA LEU A 44 10.33 -1.21 7.26
C LEU A 44 11.15 -2.28 7.99
N ALA A 45 10.71 -3.55 7.96
CA ALA A 45 11.40 -4.68 8.57
C ALA A 45 12.84 -4.85 8.05
N ILE A 46 13.12 -4.36 6.84
CA ILE A 46 14.46 -4.35 6.24
C ILE A 46 15.50 -3.63 7.13
N ILE A 47 15.08 -2.60 7.90
CA ILE A 47 15.93 -1.87 8.84
C ILE A 47 16.49 -2.80 9.93
N ILE A 48 15.72 -3.83 10.30
CA ILE A 48 16.09 -4.83 11.31
C ILE A 48 16.76 -6.03 10.66
N LEU A 49 16.17 -6.55 9.57
CA LEU A 49 16.59 -7.80 8.94
C LEU A 49 17.95 -7.71 8.26
N VAL A 50 18.26 -6.61 7.57
CA VAL A 50 19.54 -6.49 6.84
C VAL A 50 20.75 -6.45 7.78
N PRO A 51 20.78 -5.62 8.84
CA PRO A 51 21.90 -5.63 9.77
C PRO A 51 22.02 -6.96 10.53
N ALA A 52 20.89 -7.60 10.85
CA ALA A 52 20.86 -8.91 11.48
C ALA A 52 21.49 -9.99 10.57
N ASP A 53 21.14 -9.99 9.29
CA ASP A 53 21.65 -10.94 8.29
C ASP A 53 23.16 -10.78 8.08
N ILE A 54 23.62 -9.53 7.91
CA ILE A 54 25.05 -9.20 7.80
C ILE A 54 25.81 -9.67 9.04
N TYR A 55 25.25 -9.46 10.24
CA TYR A 55 25.86 -9.92 11.47
C TYR A 55 26.00 -11.45 11.49
N THR A 56 24.93 -12.18 11.20
CA THR A 56 25.02 -13.66 11.22
C THR A 56 25.95 -14.22 10.16
N THR A 57 26.07 -13.55 9.02
CA THR A 57 27.03 -13.93 7.98
C THR A 57 28.48 -13.65 8.42
N LYS A 58 28.74 -12.54 9.12
CA LYS A 58 30.09 -12.20 9.59
C LYS A 58 30.59 -13.09 10.72
N PHE A 59 29.68 -13.58 11.57
CA PHE A 59 30.02 -14.38 12.75
C PHE A 59 29.74 -15.88 12.58
N ASP A 60 29.43 -16.32 11.35
CA ASP A 60 29.08 -17.71 10.99
C ASP A 60 28.09 -18.36 11.97
N LEU A 61 27.07 -17.59 12.37
CA LEU A 61 26.00 -18.06 13.24
C LEU A 61 24.95 -18.82 12.42
N ASP A 62 24.15 -19.63 13.10
CA ASP A 62 23.07 -20.38 12.47
C ASP A 62 22.10 -19.44 11.71
N ARG A 63 21.93 -19.71 10.42
CA ARG A 63 21.16 -18.89 9.48
C ARG A 63 19.67 -19.24 9.48
N GLY A 64 19.27 -20.33 10.16
CA GLY A 64 17.89 -20.82 10.17
C GLY A 64 16.89 -19.76 10.63
N GLY A 65 17.20 -19.05 11.72
CA GLY A 65 16.32 -18.01 12.27
C GLY A 65 16.08 -16.84 11.33
N ILE A 66 17.13 -16.31 10.71
CA ILE A 66 17.03 -15.14 9.82
C ILE A 66 16.39 -15.50 8.49
N SER A 67 16.68 -16.69 7.96
CA SER A 67 16.01 -17.22 6.77
C SER A 67 14.50 -17.30 6.99
N PHE A 68 14.06 -17.80 8.15
CA PHE A 68 12.64 -17.82 8.51
C PHE A 68 12.02 -16.42 8.50
N TYR A 69 12.66 -15.42 9.10
CA TYR A 69 12.14 -14.05 9.12
C TYR A 69 12.09 -13.40 7.72
N TRP A 70 13.07 -13.67 6.85
CA TRP A 70 13.03 -13.21 5.45
C TRP A 70 11.87 -13.83 4.68
N ILE A 71 11.68 -15.15 4.80
CA ILE A 71 10.58 -15.88 4.16
C ILE A 71 9.24 -15.37 4.70
N TRP A 72 9.12 -15.22 6.02
CA TRP A 72 7.92 -14.67 6.64
C TRP A 72 7.61 -13.26 6.12
N SER A 73 8.59 -12.36 6.14
CA SER A 73 8.41 -10.99 5.64
C SER A 73 8.01 -10.96 4.17
N TYR A 74 8.62 -11.82 3.35
CA TYR A 74 8.30 -11.93 1.93
C TYR A 74 6.85 -12.36 1.70
N TRP A 75 6.43 -13.47 2.31
CA TRP A 75 5.08 -14.00 2.13
C TRP A 75 4.01 -13.11 2.76
N SER A 76 4.30 -12.49 3.90
CA SER A 76 3.43 -11.49 4.50
C SER A 76 3.20 -10.32 3.55
N THR A 77 4.26 -9.70 3.03
CA THR A 77 4.13 -8.59 2.07
C THR A 77 3.37 -9.02 0.82
N PHE A 78 3.67 -10.21 0.29
CA PHE A 78 2.99 -10.73 -0.90
C PHE A 78 1.47 -10.89 -0.67
N LEU A 79 1.07 -11.53 0.42
CA LEU A 79 -0.35 -11.71 0.75
C LEU A 79 -1.05 -10.39 1.05
N LEU A 80 -0.37 -9.47 1.74
CA LEU A 80 -0.92 -8.16 2.04
C LEU A 80 -1.17 -7.36 0.75
N THR A 81 -0.20 -7.31 -0.16
CA THR A 81 -0.30 -6.54 -1.40
C THR A 81 -1.32 -7.11 -2.36
N TRP A 82 -1.38 -8.43 -2.54
CA TRP A 82 -2.21 -9.05 -3.58
C TRP A 82 -3.58 -9.53 -3.09
N ALA A 83 -3.78 -9.74 -1.79
CA ALA A 83 -5.06 -10.21 -1.26
C ALA A 83 -5.67 -9.22 -0.27
N VAL A 84 -4.99 -8.93 0.83
CA VAL A 84 -5.63 -8.27 1.98
C VAL A 84 -5.94 -6.81 1.68
N VAL A 85 -4.96 -6.03 1.20
CA VAL A 85 -5.13 -4.58 0.97
C VAL A 85 -6.16 -4.30 -0.12
N PRO A 86 -6.10 -4.91 -1.33
CA PRO A 86 -7.10 -4.67 -2.37
C PRO A 86 -8.51 -5.09 -1.95
N LEU A 87 -8.62 -6.17 -1.16
CA LEU A 87 -9.92 -6.64 -0.66
C LEU A 87 -10.52 -5.64 0.32
N ILE A 88 -9.71 -5.11 1.24
CA ILE A 88 -10.15 -4.05 2.16
C ILE A 88 -10.54 -2.78 1.39
N GLN A 89 -9.74 -2.36 0.40
CA GLN A 89 -10.06 -1.21 -0.43
C GLN A 89 -11.41 -1.39 -1.14
N GLY A 90 -11.61 -2.51 -1.84
CA GLY A 90 -12.88 -2.78 -2.50
C GLY A 90 -14.06 -3.00 -1.54
N PHE A 91 -13.80 -3.41 -0.29
CA PHE A 91 -14.83 -3.57 0.73
C PHE A 91 -15.29 -2.21 1.28
N GLU A 92 -14.36 -1.30 1.54
CA GLU A 92 -14.69 0.07 1.96
C GLU A 92 -15.33 0.89 0.84
N ASP A 93 -14.90 0.68 -0.41
CA ASP A 93 -15.49 1.34 -1.58
C ASP A 93 -16.89 0.80 -1.93
N ALA A 94 -17.23 -0.43 -1.51
CA ALA A 94 -18.54 -1.01 -1.73
C ALA A 94 -19.58 -0.37 -0.79
N GLY A 95 -20.55 0.35 -1.37
CA GLY A 95 -21.68 0.96 -0.67
C GLY A 95 -22.86 0.01 -0.36
N ASP A 96 -22.66 -1.30 -0.46
CA ASP A 96 -23.71 -2.30 -0.19
C ASP A 96 -24.05 -2.36 1.31
N PHE A 97 -25.31 -2.63 1.66
CA PHE A 97 -25.76 -2.58 3.05
C PHE A 97 -25.35 -3.81 3.88
N THR A 98 -25.05 -4.94 3.24
CA THR A 98 -24.66 -6.18 3.93
C THR A 98 -23.17 -6.49 3.75
N VAL A 99 -22.52 -6.98 4.80
CA VAL A 99 -21.09 -7.33 4.80
C VAL A 99 -20.76 -8.38 3.74
N VAL A 100 -21.68 -9.31 3.49
CA VAL A 100 -21.51 -10.39 2.49
C VAL A 100 -21.53 -9.83 1.07
N GLU A 101 -22.44 -8.91 0.77
CA GLU A 101 -22.52 -8.27 -0.55
C GLU A 101 -21.29 -7.39 -0.80
N ARG A 102 -20.88 -6.58 0.18
CA ARG A 102 -19.65 -5.77 0.08
C ARG A 102 -18.41 -6.62 -0.22
N LEU A 103 -18.27 -7.76 0.47
CA LEU A 103 -17.15 -8.68 0.24
C LEU A 103 -17.21 -9.32 -1.15
N LYS A 104 -18.40 -9.74 -1.60
CA LYS A 104 -18.59 -10.33 -2.93
C LYS A 104 -18.29 -9.31 -4.04
N THR A 105 -18.75 -8.07 -3.87
CA THR A 105 -18.50 -6.94 -4.78
C THR A 105 -17.00 -6.65 -4.86
N SER A 106 -16.32 -6.54 -3.70
CA SER A 106 -14.87 -6.35 -3.62
C SER A 106 -14.08 -7.46 -4.32
N VAL A 107 -14.41 -8.73 -4.03
CA VAL A 107 -13.73 -9.88 -4.63
C VAL A 107 -13.95 -9.92 -6.14
N ARG A 108 -15.16 -9.64 -6.62
CA ARG A 108 -15.45 -9.59 -8.06
C ARG A 108 -14.64 -8.49 -8.75
N ALA A 109 -14.59 -7.30 -8.18
CA ALA A 109 -13.82 -6.18 -8.75
C ALA A 109 -12.32 -6.52 -8.84
N ASN A 110 -11.75 -7.04 -7.75
CA ASN A 110 -10.35 -7.45 -7.71
C ASN A 110 -10.04 -8.61 -8.68
N LEU A 111 -10.95 -9.58 -8.80
CA LEU A 111 -10.79 -10.70 -9.73
C LEU A 111 -10.79 -10.21 -11.19
N VAL A 112 -11.68 -9.28 -11.55
CA VAL A 112 -11.70 -8.71 -12.90
C VAL A 112 -10.38 -7.99 -13.20
N PHE A 113 -9.88 -7.20 -12.25
CA PHE A 113 -8.57 -6.55 -12.39
C PHE A 113 -7.45 -7.57 -12.62
N TYR A 114 -7.39 -8.63 -11.81
CA TYR A 114 -6.37 -9.68 -11.98
C TYR A 114 -6.51 -10.46 -13.28
N LEU A 115 -7.73 -10.72 -13.74
CA LEU A 115 -7.97 -11.38 -15.03
C LEU A 115 -7.48 -10.52 -16.20
N ILE A 116 -7.74 -9.21 -16.19
CA ILE A 116 -7.29 -8.30 -17.24
C ILE A 116 -5.76 -8.21 -17.25
N VAL A 117 -5.14 -7.96 -16.09
CA VAL A 117 -3.68 -7.87 -15.98
C VAL A 117 -3.02 -9.20 -16.34
N GLY A 118 -3.59 -10.31 -15.86
CA GLY A 118 -3.13 -11.66 -16.17
C GLY A 118 -3.23 -12.01 -17.66
N ALA A 119 -4.33 -11.62 -18.32
CA ALA A 119 -4.51 -11.83 -19.75
C ALA A 119 -3.50 -11.03 -20.58
N ILE A 120 -3.27 -9.76 -20.23
CA ILE A 120 -2.25 -8.91 -20.89
C ILE A 120 -0.85 -9.50 -20.69
N GLY A 121 -0.52 -9.91 -19.47
CA GLY A 121 0.77 -10.55 -19.15
C GLY A 121 0.97 -11.86 -19.91
N LEU A 122 -0.06 -12.72 -19.94
CA LEU A 122 -0.03 -13.98 -20.67
C LEU A 122 0.14 -13.75 -22.18
N PHE A 123 -0.61 -12.82 -22.75
CA PHE A 123 -0.47 -12.43 -24.16
C PHE A 123 0.95 -11.96 -24.48
N GLY A 124 1.54 -11.10 -23.63
CA GLY A 124 2.92 -10.65 -23.76
C GLY A 124 3.94 -11.80 -23.73
N ILE A 125 3.78 -12.75 -22.81
CA ILE A 125 4.67 -13.93 -22.71
C ILE A 125 4.54 -14.81 -23.96
N ILE A 126 3.32 -15.08 -24.43
CA ILE A 126 3.07 -15.86 -25.66
C ILE A 126 3.76 -15.20 -26.86
N LEU A 127 3.61 -13.88 -26.99
CA LEU A 127 4.23 -13.11 -28.09
C LEU A 127 5.77 -13.24 -28.06
N LEU A 128 6.38 -13.13 -26.87
CA LEU A 128 7.84 -13.28 -26.71
C LEU A 128 8.36 -14.68 -27.04
N ILE A 129 7.59 -15.72 -26.71
CA ILE A 129 7.92 -17.11 -27.07
C ILE A 129 7.84 -17.30 -28.58
N VAL A 130 6.77 -16.81 -29.23
CA VAL A 130 6.59 -16.90 -30.69
C VAL A 130 7.72 -16.18 -31.44
N MET A 131 8.14 -15.02 -30.95
CA MET A 131 9.28 -14.26 -31.52
C MET A 131 10.66 -14.90 -31.26
N HIS A 132 10.71 -16.09 -30.65
CA HIS A 132 11.94 -16.82 -30.30
C HIS A 132 12.92 -16.00 -29.44
N LYS A 133 12.42 -14.99 -28.71
CA LYS A 133 13.25 -14.13 -27.85
C LYS A 133 13.55 -14.78 -26.50
N ILE A 134 12.71 -15.72 -26.06
CA ILE A 134 12.83 -16.38 -24.75
C ILE A 134 12.60 -17.89 -24.91
N ARG A 135 13.51 -18.71 -24.39
CA ARG A 135 13.27 -20.16 -24.22
C ARG A 135 12.34 -20.39 -23.05
N ILE A 136 11.45 -21.38 -23.13
CA ILE A 136 10.46 -21.71 -22.09
C ILE A 136 11.11 -21.86 -20.70
N GLY A 137 12.32 -22.42 -20.62
CA GLY A 137 13.08 -22.54 -19.37
C GLY A 137 13.53 -21.21 -18.73
N ASN A 138 13.54 -20.11 -19.48
CA ASN A 138 13.99 -18.80 -19.01
C ASN A 138 12.84 -17.84 -18.68
N VAL A 139 11.58 -18.26 -18.84
CA VAL A 139 10.40 -17.41 -18.58
C VAL A 139 10.37 -16.94 -17.12
N LEU A 140 10.75 -17.81 -16.18
CA LEU A 140 10.79 -17.47 -14.75
C LEU A 140 11.86 -16.42 -14.45
N ALA A 141 13.05 -16.53 -15.04
CA ALA A 141 14.11 -15.54 -14.89
C ALA A 141 13.70 -14.18 -15.49
N PHE A 142 13.01 -14.19 -16.64
CA PHE A 142 12.45 -12.99 -17.23
C PHE A 142 11.38 -12.34 -16.32
N ALA A 143 10.46 -13.13 -15.77
CA ALA A 143 9.43 -12.64 -14.86
C ALA A 143 10.03 -12.01 -13.59
N MET A 144 11.09 -12.62 -13.03
CA MET A 144 11.84 -12.04 -11.91
C MET A 144 12.48 -10.70 -12.28
N ALA A 145 13.11 -10.61 -13.46
CA ALA A 145 13.71 -9.37 -13.94
C ALA A 145 12.67 -8.26 -14.17
N CYS A 146 11.51 -8.59 -14.76
CA CYS A 146 10.40 -7.66 -14.94
C CYS A 146 9.84 -7.17 -13.60
N SER A 147 9.65 -8.08 -12.64
CA SER A 147 9.17 -7.73 -11.29
C SER A 147 10.14 -6.76 -10.59
N ASN A 148 11.44 -7.04 -10.65
CA ASN A 148 12.47 -6.16 -10.07
C ASN A 148 12.49 -4.78 -10.77
N THR A 149 12.44 -4.77 -12.11
CA THR A 149 12.40 -3.53 -12.89
C THR A 149 11.18 -2.70 -12.54
N PHE A 150 9.99 -3.31 -12.44
CA PHE A 150 8.78 -2.63 -12.00
C PHE A 150 8.94 -2.01 -10.61
N GLY A 151 9.51 -2.74 -9.66
CA GLY A 151 9.77 -2.25 -8.31
C GLY A 151 10.73 -1.05 -8.29
N LEU A 152 11.84 -1.12 -9.02
CA LEU A 152 12.81 -0.03 -9.12
C LEU A 152 12.24 1.21 -9.82
N VAL A 153 11.54 1.02 -10.93
CA VAL A 153 10.91 2.12 -11.69
C VAL A 153 9.85 2.81 -10.83
N THR A 154 8.97 2.04 -10.19
CA THR A 154 7.93 2.59 -9.31
C THR A 154 8.54 3.31 -8.10
N GLY A 155 9.57 2.72 -7.48
CA GLY A 155 10.32 3.33 -6.39
C GLY A 155 10.98 4.65 -6.80
N ALA A 156 11.62 4.70 -7.98
CA ALA A 156 12.24 5.91 -8.50
C ALA A 156 11.22 7.04 -8.72
N PHE A 157 10.05 6.73 -9.28
CA PHE A 157 8.98 7.73 -9.46
C PHE A 157 8.41 8.23 -8.12
N LEU A 158 8.13 7.33 -7.18
CA LEU A 158 7.60 7.69 -5.86
C LEU A 158 8.59 8.55 -5.06
N LEU A 159 9.87 8.19 -5.06
CA LEU A 159 10.92 8.95 -4.41
C LEU A 159 11.13 10.31 -5.08
N GLY A 160 11.10 10.36 -6.42
CA GLY A 160 11.21 11.61 -7.19
C GLY A 160 10.07 12.57 -6.86
N PHE A 161 8.83 12.07 -6.78
CA PHE A 161 7.68 12.86 -6.36
C PHE A 161 7.80 13.33 -4.91
N GLY A 162 8.16 12.43 -3.98
CA GLY A 162 8.36 12.77 -2.58
C GLY A 162 9.41 13.87 -2.37
N LEU A 163 10.54 13.79 -3.07
CA LEU A 163 11.61 14.77 -2.98
C LEU A 163 11.19 16.15 -3.50
N SER A 164 10.30 16.24 -4.49
CA SER A 164 9.81 17.52 -5.02
C SER A 164 8.64 18.08 -4.24
N GLU A 165 7.65 17.27 -3.86
CA GLU A 165 6.40 17.77 -3.28
C GLU A 165 6.55 18.15 -1.81
N ILE A 166 7.44 17.48 -1.05
CA ILE A 166 7.65 17.81 0.36
C ILE A 166 8.18 19.26 0.52
N PRO A 167 9.25 19.70 -0.16
CA PRO A 167 9.74 21.07 -0.07
C PRO A 167 8.75 22.10 -0.62
N LYS A 168 8.10 21.80 -1.75
CA LYS A 168 7.06 22.68 -2.33
C LYS A 168 5.89 22.85 -1.37
N GLY A 169 5.46 21.77 -0.71
CA GLY A 169 4.41 21.78 0.30
C GLY A 169 4.80 22.63 1.50
N LEU A 170 6.02 22.48 2.01
CA LEU A 170 6.56 23.31 3.11
C LEU A 170 6.57 24.80 2.73
N TRP A 171 7.10 25.13 1.54
CA TRP A 171 7.15 26.50 1.04
C TRP A 171 5.76 27.10 0.83
N ARG A 172 4.81 26.34 0.27
CA ARG A 172 3.44 26.81 0.08
C ARG A 172 2.69 27.01 1.40
N ASN A 173 3.04 26.22 2.42
CA ASN A 173 2.40 26.26 3.73
C ASN A 173 3.00 27.30 4.69
N SER A 174 4.15 27.92 4.36
CA SER A 174 4.79 28.94 5.21
C SER A 174 4.02 30.27 5.21
N ASP A 175 3.34 30.62 4.11
CA ASP A 175 2.53 31.84 4.02
C ASP A 175 1.16 31.66 4.70
N TRP A 176 1.09 32.07 5.97
CA TRP A 176 -0.11 31.94 6.80
C TRP A 176 -1.37 32.59 6.21
N SER A 177 -1.24 33.77 5.59
CA SER A 177 -2.36 34.52 5.02
C SER A 177 -2.96 33.84 3.79
N THR A 178 -2.10 33.38 2.87
CA THR A 178 -2.50 32.62 1.69
C THR A 178 -3.09 31.27 2.09
N ARG A 179 -2.46 30.59 3.05
CA ARG A 179 -2.95 29.31 3.58
C ARG A 179 -4.34 29.44 4.19
N GLN A 180 -4.59 30.46 5.01
CA GLN A 180 -5.91 30.70 5.60
C GLN A 180 -6.98 30.90 4.53
N LYS A 181 -6.72 31.74 3.52
CA LYS A 181 -7.68 31.96 2.40
C LYS A 181 -8.00 30.66 1.66
N VAL A 182 -6.98 29.84 1.36
CA VAL A 182 -7.17 28.55 0.67
C VAL A 182 -7.97 27.57 1.53
N LEU A 183 -7.67 27.49 2.83
CA LEU A 183 -8.40 26.61 3.75
C LEU A 183 -9.86 27.05 3.92
N SER A 184 -10.12 28.35 4.11
CA SER A 184 -11.49 28.88 4.21
C SER A 184 -12.30 28.58 2.94
N HIS A 185 -11.70 28.73 1.75
CA HIS A 185 -12.34 28.34 0.49
C HIS A 185 -12.62 26.84 0.40
N LYS A 186 -11.69 26.01 0.88
CA LYS A 186 -11.87 24.55 0.95
C LYS A 186 -13.02 24.17 1.88
N ILE A 187 -13.09 24.79 3.06
CA ILE A 187 -14.15 24.57 4.04
C ILE A 187 -15.50 24.96 3.44
N ALA A 188 -15.60 26.12 2.79
CA ALA A 188 -16.84 26.55 2.13
C ALA A 188 -17.29 25.54 1.07
N LYS A 189 -16.38 25.06 0.22
CA LYS A 189 -16.69 24.02 -0.79
C LYS A 189 -17.11 22.69 -0.16
N LEU A 190 -16.49 22.28 0.94
CA LEU A 190 -16.84 21.05 1.65
C LEU A 190 -18.21 21.17 2.32
N ALA A 191 -18.54 22.33 2.89
CA ALA A 191 -19.86 22.60 3.46
C ALA A 191 -20.97 22.49 2.40
N VAL A 192 -20.77 23.09 1.21
CA VAL A 192 -21.72 22.96 0.09
C VAL A 192 -21.91 21.50 -0.32
N LYS A 193 -20.82 20.74 -0.48
CA LYS A 193 -20.91 19.31 -0.81
C LYS A 193 -21.61 18.48 0.25
N LEU A 194 -21.47 18.84 1.53
CA LEU A 194 -22.13 18.17 2.63
C LEU A 194 -23.64 18.43 2.59
N ASP A 195 -24.05 19.67 2.33
CA ASP A 195 -25.46 20.02 2.13
C ASP A 195 -26.07 19.30 0.93
N ASP A 196 -25.38 19.27 -0.21
CA ASP A 196 -25.82 18.54 -1.40
C ASP A 196 -26.03 17.04 -1.08
N ALA A 197 -25.07 16.42 -0.38
CA ALA A 197 -25.16 15.01 0.01
C ALA A 197 -26.30 14.75 1.02
N HIS A 198 -26.55 15.67 1.96
CA HIS A 198 -27.71 15.58 2.86
C HIS A 198 -29.04 15.73 2.11
N GLN A 199 -29.10 16.62 1.12
CA GLN A 199 -30.27 16.82 0.28
C GLN A 199 -30.58 15.55 -0.55
N ASP A 200 -29.57 14.96 -1.17
CA ASP A 200 -29.70 13.72 -1.93
C ASP A 200 -30.17 12.55 -1.06
N LEU A 201 -29.62 12.44 0.16
CA LEU A 201 -30.06 11.44 1.13
C LEU A 201 -31.54 11.64 1.51
N SER A 202 -31.95 12.88 1.79
CA SER A 202 -33.33 13.21 2.14
C SER A 202 -34.30 12.89 0.99
N ASN A 203 -33.93 13.25 -0.24
CA ASN A 203 -34.70 12.95 -1.45
C ASN A 203 -34.84 11.44 -1.67
N ALA A 204 -33.77 10.66 -1.49
CA ALA A 204 -33.82 9.22 -1.61
C ALA A 204 -34.77 8.58 -0.58
N ILE A 205 -34.78 9.06 0.67
CA ILE A 205 -35.69 8.60 1.72
C ILE A 205 -37.14 8.96 1.39
N MET A 206 -37.40 10.19 0.94
CA MET A 206 -38.73 10.66 0.55
C MET A 206 -39.28 9.91 -0.65
N SER A 207 -38.45 9.58 -1.65
CA SER A 207 -38.86 8.83 -2.86
C SER A 207 -39.24 7.37 -2.60
N LYS A 208 -38.80 6.82 -1.46
CA LYS A 208 -39.09 5.43 -1.07
C LYS A 208 -40.34 5.27 -0.20
N ARG A 209 -41.01 6.37 0.16
CA ARG A 209 -42.26 6.37 0.94
C ARG A 209 -43.45 6.66 0.03
#